data_AF-A0A6B2LLX1-F1
#
_entry.id   AF-A0A6B2LLX1-F1
#
_cell.length_a   1.000
_cell.length_b   1.000
_cell.length_c   1.000
_cell.angle_alpha   90.00
_cell.angle_beta   90.00
_cell.angle_gamma   90.00
#
_symmetry.space_group_name_H-M   'P 1'
#
loop_
_entity.id
_entity.type
_entity.pdbx_description
1 polymer ?
#
loop_
_entity_poly.entity_id
_entity_poly.type
_entity_poly.pdbx_seq_one_letter_code
_entity_poly.pdbx_strand_id
1 'polypeptide(L)'
;MDVGGYRFKTSVATLRREDGMLARMFSGKGVGGQKDEEGYYRIDRPGWCFEYILEFLQTGYFVPPSSPQKLELLKKEVDFYQIESLMKLLNRKTFKFSHINDQNGILYWLGTKKGTSSYQNPFNLKLVKIVGSTNAIVDIDTSNGDGGGCNKLNKEIIIQFVDISV
;
A
#
# COMPACT_ATOMS: atom_id res chain seq x y z
N MET A 1 -16.50 15.88 -15.74
CA MET A 1 -17.05 15.86 -14.38
C MET A 1 -16.36 16.96 -13.61
N ASP A 2 -17.07 17.63 -12.72
CA ASP A 2 -16.55 18.70 -11.87
C ASP A 2 -16.50 18.18 -10.43
N VAL A 3 -15.31 18.13 -9.83
CA VAL A 3 -15.10 17.70 -8.46
C VAL A 3 -14.49 18.85 -7.67
N GLY A 4 -15.32 19.56 -6.91
CA GLY A 4 -14.90 20.71 -6.09
C GLY A 4 -14.23 21.84 -6.89
N GLY A 5 -14.67 22.08 -8.13
CA GLY A 5 -14.11 23.07 -9.05
C GLY A 5 -13.02 22.54 -9.99
N TYR A 6 -12.63 21.26 -9.85
CA TYR A 6 -11.65 20.62 -10.72
C TYR A 6 -12.35 19.85 -11.84
N ARG A 7 -12.04 20.19 -13.09
CA ARG A 7 -12.62 19.55 -14.27
C ARG A 7 -11.82 18.32 -14.67
N PHE A 8 -12.45 17.15 -14.60
CA PHE A 8 -11.89 15.88 -15.05
C PHE A 8 -12.61 15.35 -16.28
N LYS A 9 -11.84 14.79 -17.22
CA LYS A 9 -12.36 14.10 -18.41
C LYS A 9 -11.96 12.64 -18.34
N THR A 10 -12.95 11.75 -18.37
CA THR A 10 -12.74 10.31 -18.30
C THR A 10 -13.93 9.55 -18.90
N SER A 11 -13.79 8.23 -19.07
CA SER A 11 -14.85 7.36 -19.59
C SER A 11 -15.69 6.77 -18.46
N VAL A 12 -16.95 6.41 -18.78
CA VAL A 12 -17.81 5.65 -17.86
C VAL A 12 -17.19 4.29 -17.50
N ALA A 13 -16.47 3.66 -18.44
CA ALA A 13 -15.78 2.40 -18.19
C ALA A 13 -14.72 2.54 -17.09
N THR A 14 -13.98 3.65 -17.07
CA THR A 14 -12.99 3.96 -16.03
C THR A 14 -13.66 4.14 -14.67
N LEU A 15 -14.75 4.92 -14.60
CA LEU A 15 -15.47 5.19 -13.35
C LEU A 15 -16.17 3.95 -12.76
N ARG A 16 -16.35 2.91 -13.58
CA ARG A 16 -16.95 1.63 -13.19
C ARG A 16 -15.93 0.51 -13.04
N ARG A 17 -14.62 0.81 -13.13
CA ARG A 17 -13.57 -0.22 -13.07
C ARG A 17 -13.56 -0.96 -11.74
N GLU A 18 -13.76 -0.23 -10.65
CA GLU A 18 -13.81 -0.76 -9.30
C GLU A 18 -15.23 -0.62 -8.76
N ASP A 19 -15.65 -1.58 -7.94
CA ASP A 19 -16.88 -1.44 -7.18
C ASP A 19 -16.80 -0.23 -6.23
N GLY A 20 -17.94 0.42 -6.01
CA GLY A 20 -18.01 1.59 -5.13
C GLY A 20 -19.13 2.57 -5.49
N MET A 21 -19.01 3.79 -5.00
CA MET A 21 -19.97 4.88 -5.27
C MET A 21 -19.99 5.27 -6.74
N LEU A 22 -18.81 5.45 -7.36
CA LEU A 22 -18.71 5.88 -8.76
C LEU A 22 -19.33 4.83 -9.70
N ALA A 23 -19.00 3.55 -9.51
CA ALA A 23 -19.58 2.49 -10.32
C ALA A 23 -21.11 2.47 -10.26
N ARG A 24 -21.69 2.70 -9.07
CA ARG A 24 -23.15 2.80 -8.89
C ARG A 24 -23.75 4.04 -9.54
N MET A 25 -23.15 5.21 -9.34
CA MET A 25 -23.60 6.48 -9.97
C MET A 25 -23.65 6.36 -11.50
N PHE A 26 -22.67 5.67 -12.10
CA PHE A 26 -22.53 5.52 -13.54
C PHE A 26 -23.04 4.18 -14.09
N SER A 27 -23.73 3.37 -13.27
CA SER A 27 -24.28 2.07 -13.68
C SER A 27 -25.53 2.16 -14.57
N GLY A 28 -26.12 3.35 -14.72
CA GLY A 28 -27.38 3.57 -15.44
C GLY A 28 -28.64 3.25 -14.62
N LYS A 29 -28.51 2.76 -13.38
CA LYS A 29 -29.64 2.34 -12.52
C LYS A 29 -30.21 3.44 -11.61
N GLY A 30 -30.26 4.69 -12.07
CA GLY A 30 -31.08 5.73 -11.42
C GLY A 30 -30.46 6.50 -10.24
N VAL A 31 -29.19 6.31 -9.91
CA VAL A 31 -28.44 7.21 -9.00
C VAL A 31 -27.62 8.24 -9.80
N GLY A 32 -28.19 8.70 -10.92
CA GLY A 32 -27.52 9.62 -11.84
C GLY A 32 -27.20 10.93 -11.12
N GLY A 33 -25.92 11.24 -10.95
CA GLY A 33 -25.49 12.50 -10.35
C GLY A 33 -26.08 13.69 -11.11
N GLN A 34 -26.47 14.73 -10.38
CA GLN A 34 -26.94 15.97 -10.99
C GLN A 34 -25.86 16.51 -11.94
N LYS A 35 -26.27 16.84 -13.15
CA LYS A 35 -25.43 17.57 -14.10
C LYS A 35 -25.61 19.06 -13.86
N ASP A 36 -24.54 19.82 -13.99
CA ASP A 36 -24.61 21.28 -14.04
C ASP A 36 -25.18 21.77 -15.40
N GLU A 37 -25.30 23.08 -15.54
CA GLU A 37 -25.78 23.75 -16.76
C GLU A 37 -24.88 23.48 -17.98
N GLU A 38 -23.60 23.16 -17.74
CA GLU A 38 -22.63 22.79 -18.78
C GLU A 38 -22.64 21.28 -19.09
N GLY A 39 -23.46 20.49 -18.39
CA GLY A 39 -23.64 19.05 -18.60
C GLY A 39 -22.63 18.15 -17.86
N TYR A 40 -21.82 18.68 -16.95
CA TYR A 40 -20.88 17.92 -16.13
C TYR A 40 -21.54 17.34 -14.88
N TYR A 41 -21.24 16.08 -14.59
CA TYR A 41 -21.55 15.50 -13.28
C TYR A 41 -20.75 16.23 -12.19
N ARG A 42 -21.47 16.80 -11.21
CA ARG A 42 -20.87 17.56 -10.11
C ARG A 42 -20.74 16.72 -8.85
N ILE A 43 -19.58 16.79 -8.22
CA ILE A 43 -19.27 16.15 -6.94
C ILE A 43 -18.69 17.22 -6.00
N ASP A 44 -19.34 17.45 -4.87
CA ASP A 44 -18.93 18.46 -3.89
C ASP A 44 -17.87 17.91 -2.93
N ARG A 45 -16.70 17.59 -3.49
CA ARG A 45 -15.56 16.97 -2.81
C ARG A 45 -14.25 17.58 -3.28
N PRO A 46 -13.15 17.48 -2.52
CA PRO A 46 -11.86 18.04 -2.91
C PRO A 46 -11.32 17.39 -4.19
N GLY A 47 -11.21 18.17 -5.27
CA GLY A 47 -10.75 17.68 -6.57
C GLY A 47 -9.31 17.18 -6.60
N TRP A 48 -8.41 17.78 -5.81
CA TRP A 48 -7.00 17.34 -5.77
C TRP A 48 -6.84 15.88 -5.29
N CYS A 49 -7.71 15.38 -4.41
CA CYS A 49 -7.71 13.97 -4.02
C CYS A 49 -8.20 13.07 -5.16
N PHE A 50 -9.17 13.57 -5.92
CA PHE A 50 -9.81 12.82 -7.00
C PHE A 50 -8.84 12.51 -8.14
N GLU A 51 -7.80 13.33 -8.34
CA GLU A 51 -6.73 13.05 -9.30
C GLU A 51 -6.05 11.71 -9.04
N TYR A 52 -5.65 11.43 -7.79
CA TYR A 52 -5.06 10.14 -7.39
C TYR A 52 -6.02 8.96 -7.60
N ILE A 53 -7.30 9.17 -7.27
CA ILE A 53 -8.33 8.15 -7.43
C ILE A 53 -8.55 7.85 -8.91
N LEU A 54 -8.60 8.88 -9.74
CA LEU A 54 -8.81 8.74 -11.17
C LEU A 54 -7.63 8.04 -11.83
N GLU A 55 -6.39 8.39 -11.49
CA GLU A 55 -5.19 7.74 -12.00
C GLU A 55 -5.18 6.24 -11.66
N PHE A 56 -5.56 5.88 -10.43
CA PHE A 56 -5.73 4.49 -10.03
C PHE A 56 -6.81 3.79 -10.86
N LEU A 57 -7.98 4.42 -11.01
CA LEU A 57 -9.05 3.88 -11.85
C LEU A 57 -8.67 3.80 -13.33
N GLN A 58 -7.68 4.55 -13.81
CA GLN A 58 -7.21 4.55 -15.21
C GLN A 58 -6.10 3.53 -15.47
N THR A 59 -5.20 3.32 -14.52
CA THR A 59 -3.99 2.51 -14.73
C THR A 59 -3.96 1.22 -13.92
N GLY A 60 -4.74 1.14 -12.83
CA GLY A 60 -4.63 0.09 -11.82
C GLY A 60 -3.42 0.24 -10.88
N TYR A 61 -2.56 1.24 -11.12
CA TYR A 61 -1.40 1.54 -10.28
C TYR A 61 -1.71 2.71 -9.35
N PHE A 62 -1.12 2.68 -8.16
CA PHE A 62 -1.29 3.74 -7.17
C PHE A 62 0.05 4.13 -6.55
N VAL A 63 0.36 5.42 -6.62
CA VAL A 63 1.51 6.02 -5.95
C VAL A 63 0.98 6.96 -4.85
N PRO A 64 1.18 6.62 -3.56
CA PRO A 64 0.69 7.46 -2.49
C PRO A 64 1.42 8.81 -2.44
N PRO A 65 0.74 9.90 -2.03
CA PRO A 65 1.39 11.17 -1.77
C PRO A 65 2.44 11.03 -0.65
N SER A 66 3.59 11.67 -0.82
CA SER A 66 4.68 11.64 0.18
C SER A 66 4.34 12.34 1.49
N SER A 67 3.36 13.26 1.49
CA SER A 67 2.90 13.98 2.69
C SER A 67 1.91 13.11 3.48
N PRO A 68 2.18 12.83 4.78
CA PRO A 68 1.25 12.09 5.64
C PRO A 68 -0.13 12.75 5.75
N GLN A 69 -0.17 14.09 5.80
CA GLN A 69 -1.42 14.84 5.89
C GLN A 69 -2.26 14.65 4.62
N LYS A 70 -1.64 14.72 3.44
CA LYS A 70 -2.31 14.44 2.16
C LYS A 70 -2.80 13.00 2.09
N LEU A 71 -2.00 12.05 2.58
CA LEU A 71 -2.37 10.63 2.61
C LEU A 71 -3.64 10.38 3.45
N GLU A 72 -3.73 10.99 4.63
CA GLU A 72 -4.91 10.86 5.49
C GLU A 72 -6.16 11.53 4.88
N LEU A 73 -6.01 12.66 4.21
CA LEU A 73 -7.12 13.28 3.47
C LEU A 73 -7.56 12.41 2.29
N LEU A 74 -6.60 11.83 1.55
CA LEU A 74 -6.91 10.92 0.45
C LEU A 74 -7.65 9.66 0.94
N LYS A 75 -7.29 9.08 2.09
CA LYS A 75 -8.02 7.97 2.69
C LYS A 75 -9.48 8.30 2.94
N LYS A 76 -9.79 9.50 3.46
CA LYS A 76 -11.18 9.94 3.67
C LYS A 76 -11.97 10.02 2.36
N GLU A 77 -11.32 10.42 1.27
CA GLU A 77 -11.96 10.43 -0.05
C GLU A 77 -12.15 9.03 -0.61
N VAL A 78 -11.15 8.15 -0.48
CA VAL A 78 -11.27 6.75 -0.93
C VAL A 78 -12.39 6.00 -0.20
N ASP A 79 -12.58 6.30 1.09
CA ASP A 79 -13.72 5.82 1.88
C ASP A 79 -15.05 6.37 1.34
N PHE A 80 -15.12 7.68 1.07
CA PHE A 80 -16.30 8.32 0.48
C PHE A 80 -16.70 7.70 -0.87
N TYR A 81 -15.74 7.49 -1.77
CA TYR A 81 -15.99 6.84 -3.06
C TYR A 81 -16.16 5.32 -2.96
N GLN A 82 -15.94 4.75 -1.78
CA GLN A 82 -16.10 3.32 -1.44
C GLN A 82 -15.26 2.40 -2.33
N ILE A 83 -14.00 2.76 -2.57
CA ILE A 83 -13.08 1.97 -3.40
C ILE A 83 -12.19 1.12 -2.49
N GLU A 84 -12.67 -0.07 -2.13
CA GLU A 84 -12.02 -0.93 -1.14
C GLU A 84 -10.62 -1.40 -1.57
N SER A 85 -10.44 -1.69 -2.86
CA SER A 85 -9.15 -2.08 -3.44
C SER A 85 -8.07 -1.01 -3.23
N LEU A 86 -8.41 0.26 -3.46
CA LEU A 86 -7.52 1.39 -3.21
C LEU A 86 -7.30 1.62 -1.71
N MET A 87 -8.31 1.44 -0.88
CA MET A 87 -8.16 1.54 0.59
C MET A 87 -7.14 0.51 1.11
N LYS A 88 -7.16 -0.72 0.58
CA LYS A 88 -6.16 -1.75 0.90
C LYS A 88 -4.75 -1.32 0.51
N LEU A 89 -4.57 -0.70 -0.67
CA LEU A 89 -3.28 -0.18 -1.10
C LEU A 89 -2.79 0.97 -0.23
N LEU A 90 -3.68 1.88 0.19
CA LEU A 90 -3.38 3.00 1.09
C LEU A 90 -2.96 2.55 2.50
N ASN A 91 -3.50 1.42 2.97
CA ASN A 91 -3.16 0.85 4.27
C ASN A 91 -1.97 -0.10 4.23
N ARG A 92 -1.41 -0.36 3.04
CA ARG A 92 -0.24 -1.23 2.88
C ARG A 92 0.97 -0.60 3.57
N LYS A 93 1.52 -1.31 4.56
CA LYS A 93 2.81 -0.96 5.16
C LYS A 93 3.95 -1.58 4.37
N THR A 94 4.94 -0.77 4.04
CA THR A 94 6.20 -1.23 3.45
C THR A 94 7.29 -1.15 4.50
N PHE A 95 7.96 -2.26 4.75
CA PHE A 95 9.12 -2.31 5.63
C PHE A 95 10.37 -2.41 4.77
N LYS A 96 11.29 -1.47 4.91
CA LYS A 96 12.59 -1.49 4.23
C LYS A 96 13.64 -1.93 5.23
N PHE A 97 14.20 -3.11 5.01
CA PHE A 97 15.37 -3.54 5.75
C PHE A 97 16.57 -2.67 5.40
N SER A 98 17.33 -2.28 6.41
CA SER A 98 18.55 -1.51 6.28
C SER A 98 19.74 -2.26 6.90
N HIS A 99 19.59 -2.73 8.13
CA HIS A 99 20.61 -3.48 8.86
C HIS A 99 19.98 -4.31 9.98
N ILE A 100 20.76 -5.25 10.52
CA ILE A 100 20.36 -6.06 11.67
C ILE A 100 20.11 -5.12 12.86
N ASN A 101 18.97 -5.28 13.53
CA ASN A 101 18.45 -4.42 14.61
C ASN A 101 17.95 -3.03 14.19
N ASP A 102 17.63 -2.82 12.90
CA ASP A 102 16.92 -1.60 12.53
C ASP A 102 15.54 -1.49 13.21
N GLN A 103 15.11 -0.26 13.44
CA GLN A 103 13.80 0.05 14.02
C GLN A 103 12.71 0.24 12.95
N ASN A 104 13.01 -0.11 11.70
CA ASN A 104 12.18 0.14 10.52
C ASN A 104 11.67 -1.14 9.86
N GLY A 105 12.14 -2.31 10.32
CA GLY A 105 11.77 -3.62 9.81
C GLY A 105 10.45 -4.16 10.39
N ILE A 106 9.91 -5.17 9.70
CA ILE A 106 8.66 -5.84 10.09
C ILE A 106 8.74 -6.48 11.48
N LEU A 107 9.90 -7.03 11.87
CA LEU A 107 10.09 -7.64 13.18
C LEU A 107 10.03 -6.61 14.31
N TYR A 108 10.65 -5.45 14.11
CA TYR A 108 10.56 -4.36 15.08
C TYR A 108 9.12 -3.85 15.21
N TRP A 109 8.44 -3.67 14.09
CA TRP A 109 7.03 -3.25 14.08
C TRP A 109 6.11 -4.25 14.80
N LEU A 110 6.30 -5.55 14.61
CA LEU A 110 5.56 -6.58 15.35
C LEU A 110 5.90 -6.55 16.85
N GLY A 111 7.19 -6.46 17.17
CA GLY A 111 7.68 -6.50 18.56
C GLY A 111 7.23 -5.31 19.40
N THR A 112 6.92 -4.18 18.76
CA THR A 112 6.41 -2.96 19.40
C THR A 112 4.88 -2.86 19.41
N LYS A 113 4.16 -3.97 19.16
CA LYS A 113 2.69 -3.98 19.00
C LYS A 113 2.22 -2.93 17.97
N LYS A 114 2.79 -2.99 16.76
CA LYS A 114 2.52 -2.05 15.67
C LYS A 114 3.01 -0.60 15.94
N GLY A 115 4.01 -0.43 16.81
CA GLY A 115 4.59 0.87 17.18
C GLY A 115 3.98 1.54 18.41
N THR A 116 3.12 0.86 19.17
CA THR A 116 2.40 1.42 20.33
C THR A 116 3.03 1.05 21.68
N SER A 117 4.13 0.30 21.70
CA SER A 117 4.76 -0.19 22.92
C SER A 117 6.26 -0.39 22.75
N SER A 118 7.00 -0.47 23.85
CA SER A 118 8.41 -0.85 23.84
C SER A 118 8.60 -2.20 23.18
N TYR A 119 9.73 -2.35 22.48
CA TYR A 119 10.05 -3.57 21.75
C TYR A 119 10.11 -4.79 22.68
N GLN A 120 9.39 -5.84 22.30
CA GLN A 120 9.52 -7.19 22.84
C GLN A 120 9.78 -8.13 21.67
N ASN A 121 10.61 -9.15 21.88
CA ASN A 121 10.93 -10.10 20.82
C ASN A 121 9.63 -10.74 20.26
N PRO A 122 9.33 -10.61 18.94
CA PRO A 122 8.12 -11.16 18.34
C PRO A 122 7.94 -12.67 18.53
N PHE A 123 9.03 -13.42 18.70
CA PHE A 123 8.99 -14.85 19.03
C PHE A 123 8.37 -15.09 20.40
N ASN A 124 8.76 -14.31 21.41
CA ASN A 124 8.21 -14.40 22.76
C ASN A 124 6.73 -13.99 22.79
N LEU A 125 6.33 -13.07 21.91
CA LEU A 125 4.94 -12.69 21.71
C LEU A 125 4.11 -13.72 20.92
N LYS A 126 4.71 -14.82 20.46
CA LYS A 126 4.08 -15.84 19.60
C LYS A 126 3.55 -15.30 18.27
N LEU A 127 4.06 -14.14 17.81
CA LEU A 127 3.69 -13.54 16.52
C LEU A 127 4.43 -14.20 15.35
N VAL A 128 5.56 -14.84 15.63
CA VAL A 128 6.40 -15.51 14.63
C VAL A 128 6.93 -16.84 15.15
N LYS A 129 7.18 -17.76 14.22
CA LYS A 129 7.92 -19.01 14.45
C LYS A 129 9.14 -19.04 13.55
N ILE A 130 10.25 -19.56 14.06
CA ILE A 130 11.43 -19.89 13.26
C ILE A 130 11.17 -21.30 12.73
N VAL A 131 11.08 -21.43 11.40
CA VAL A 131 10.74 -22.70 10.75
C VAL A 131 11.93 -23.31 10.01
N GLY A 132 13.03 -22.58 9.89
CA GLY A 132 14.25 -23.09 9.31
C GLY A 132 15.36 -22.04 9.32
N SER A 133 16.59 -22.53 9.18
CA SER A 133 17.75 -21.73 8.88
C SER A 133 18.51 -22.44 7.78
N THR A 134 18.83 -21.75 6.68
CA THR A 134 19.70 -22.29 5.64
C THR A 134 21.09 -21.70 5.80
N ASN A 135 22.11 -22.52 5.58
CA ASN A 135 23.48 -22.04 5.36
C ASN A 135 23.67 -22.05 3.85
N ALA A 136 23.27 -20.98 3.16
CA ALA A 136 23.61 -20.83 1.75
C ALA A 136 25.07 -20.37 1.67
N ILE A 137 25.96 -21.27 1.24
CA ILE A 137 27.29 -20.89 0.78
C ILE A 137 27.06 -20.23 -0.58
N VAL A 138 27.26 -18.91 -0.67
CA VAL A 138 27.41 -18.27 -1.98
C VAL A 138 28.87 -18.50 -2.36
N ASP A 139 29.11 -19.40 -3.32
CA ASP A 139 30.41 -19.50 -3.97
C ASP A 139 30.70 -18.16 -4.63
N ILE A 140 31.57 -17.38 -4.01
CA ILE A 140 32.16 -16.19 -4.64
C ILE A 140 33.12 -16.76 -5.68
N ASP A 141 32.86 -16.45 -6.94
CA ASP A 141 33.69 -16.86 -8.08
C ASP A 141 35.17 -16.57 -7.76
N THR A 142 35.96 -17.63 -7.63
CA THR A 142 37.39 -17.58 -7.33
C THR A 142 38.19 -17.46 -8.62
N SER A 143 37.77 -16.56 -9.51
CA SER A 143 38.55 -16.19 -10.68
C SER A 143 39.27 -14.86 -10.41
N ASN A 144 40.28 -14.89 -9.54
CA ASN A 144 41.58 -14.23 -9.70
C ASN A 144 42.35 -14.26 -8.37
N GLY A 145 43.57 -14.81 -8.46
CA GLY A 145 44.38 -15.26 -7.33
C GLY A 145 44.68 -14.17 -6.30
N ASP A 146 44.41 -14.53 -5.05
CA ASP A 146 45.25 -14.35 -3.87
C ASP A 146 44.53 -15.09 -2.74
N GLY A 147 45.17 -16.12 -2.18
CA GLY A 147 44.55 -17.21 -1.40
C GLY A 147 43.93 -16.81 -0.07
N GLY A 148 42.78 -16.12 -0.11
CA GLY A 148 41.99 -15.70 1.04
C GLY A 148 40.49 -15.77 0.75
N GLY A 149 39.96 -16.98 0.51
CA GLY A 149 38.52 -17.19 0.36
C GLY A 149 37.79 -17.06 1.71
N CYS A 150 37.36 -15.85 2.05
CA CYS A 150 36.41 -15.64 3.16
C CYS A 150 35.01 -16.03 2.67
N ASN A 151 34.60 -17.27 2.93
CA ASN A 151 33.22 -17.72 2.69
C ASN A 151 32.25 -16.90 3.54
N LYS A 152 31.49 -16.01 2.91
CA LYS A 152 30.42 -15.28 3.59
C LYS A 152 29.22 -16.20 3.69
N LEU A 153 29.05 -16.85 4.84
CA LEU A 153 27.85 -17.64 5.13
C LEU A 153 26.64 -16.72 5.10
N ASN A 154 25.81 -16.81 4.06
CA ASN A 154 24.48 -16.23 4.10
C ASN A 154 23.62 -17.17 4.93
N LYS A 155 23.42 -16.79 6.20
CA LYS A 155 22.43 -17.43 7.07
C LYS A 155 21.09 -16.83 6.72
N GLU A 156 20.26 -17.54 5.98
CA GLU A 156 18.86 -17.15 5.82
C GLU A 156 18.06 -17.76 6.96
N ILE A 157 17.20 -16.96 7.57
CA ILE A 157 16.26 -17.41 8.58
C ILE A 157 14.87 -17.35 7.96
N ILE A 158 14.19 -18.49 7.93
CA ILE A 158 12.82 -18.57 7.45
C ILE A 158 11.91 -18.33 8.65
N ILE A 159 11.14 -17.25 8.57
CA ILE A 159 10.21 -16.83 9.61
C ILE A 159 8.79 -17.01 9.08
N GLN A 160 7.97 -17.75 9.81
CA GLN A 160 6.54 -17.85 9.56
C GLN A 160 5.79 -16.92 10.50
N PHE A 161 4.95 -16.05 9.94
CA PHE A 161 4.05 -15.20 10.71
C PHE A 161 2.81 -15.99 11.16
N VAL A 162 2.39 -15.79 12.41
CA VAL A 162 1.22 -16.46 13.00
C VAL A 162 0.12 -15.42 13.20
N ASP A 163 -1.05 -15.68 12.61
CA ASP A 163 -2.29 -14.89 12.79
C ASP A 163 -2.09 -13.36 12.79
N ILE A 164 -1.43 -12.83 11.74
CA ILE A 164 -1.34 -11.39 11.55
C ILE A 164 -2.60 -10.92 10.82
N SER A 165 -3.55 -10.40 11.59
CA SER A 165 -4.59 -9.53 11.05
C SER A 165 -3.93 -8.18 10.70
N VAL A 166 -3.74 -7.94 9.41
CA VAL A 166 -3.21 -6.69 8.85
C VAL A 166 -4.22 -5.57 9.06
#